data_AF-L8FYR9-F1
#
_entry.id   AF-L8FYR9-F1
#
_cell.length_a   1.000
_cell.length_b   1.000
_cell.length_c   1.000
_cell.angle_alpha   90.00
_cell.angle_beta   90.00
_cell.angle_gamma   90.00
#
_symmetry.space_group_name_H-M   'P 1'
#
loop_
_entity.id
_entity.type
_entity.pdbx_description
1 polymer ?
#
loop_
_entity_poly.entity_id
_entity_poly.type
_entity_poly.pdbx_seq_one_letter_code
_entity_poly.pdbx_strand_id
1 'polypeptide(L)'
;MDPCQGLLNNSRDSASILDLKLLDILINHIHHPFIRQLIRLQDEGFKILATSRPDQEIAVYFEGATSLEIQASTEDIQYYIDRRLGDLPLFVRKRPNLQHVIKDTITELAKEMFLLARLYFNLLLDQSNEKGIQRMLEQFRTGSESNAYDHAYNETMSRINRQGANASDLVKKTVT
;
A
#
# COMPACT_ATOMS: atom_id res chain seq x y z
N MET A 1 41.00 -31.52 -32.42
CA MET A 1 40.93 -31.13 -30.99
C MET A 1 39.73 -30.23 -30.86
N ASP A 2 38.58 -30.79 -30.51
CA ASP A 2 37.36 -30.03 -30.22
C ASP A 2 37.36 -29.66 -28.73
N PRO A 3 37.32 -28.37 -28.36
CA PRO A 3 37.30 -27.93 -26.96
C PRO A 3 35.88 -27.83 -26.40
N CYS A 4 34.95 -28.68 -26.86
CA CYS A 4 33.53 -28.60 -26.51
C CYS A 4 33.03 -29.87 -25.80
N GLN A 5 33.76 -30.35 -24.78
CA GLN A 5 33.23 -31.29 -23.79
C GLN A 5 33.75 -30.91 -22.41
N GLY A 6 32.99 -30.06 -21.72
CA GLY A 6 33.36 -29.60 -20.39
C GLY A 6 32.39 -28.59 -19.79
N LEU A 7 31.09 -28.69 -20.05
CA LEU A 7 30.06 -27.88 -19.37
C LEU A 7 28.83 -28.75 -19.07
N LEU A 8 29.04 -29.82 -18.32
CA LEU A 8 27.99 -30.48 -17.55
C LEU A 8 28.52 -30.62 -16.12
N ASN A 9 28.41 -29.54 -15.35
CA ASN A 9 28.28 -29.53 -13.89
C ASN A 9 28.46 -28.11 -13.35
N ASN A 10 27.37 -27.33 -13.34
CA ASN A 10 26.96 -26.52 -12.19
C ASN A 10 25.73 -25.69 -12.58
N SER A 11 24.54 -26.28 -12.49
CA SER A 11 23.31 -25.49 -12.33
C SER A 11 22.74 -25.76 -10.94
N ARG A 12 23.39 -25.19 -9.92
CA ARG A 12 22.85 -25.17 -8.54
C ARG A 12 22.78 -23.77 -7.93
N ASP A 13 22.99 -22.72 -8.71
CA ASP A 13 22.90 -21.33 -8.25
C ASP A 13 21.72 -20.56 -8.84
N SER A 14 20.59 -21.22 -9.09
CA SER A 14 19.32 -20.52 -9.27
C SER A 14 18.75 -20.19 -7.90
N ALA A 15 19.24 -19.12 -7.27
CA ALA A 15 18.66 -18.58 -6.05
C ALA A 15 17.25 -18.08 -6.35
N SER A 16 16.25 -18.91 -6.07
CA SER A 16 14.83 -18.54 -6.20
C SER A 16 14.46 -17.65 -5.01
N ILE A 17 14.03 -16.41 -5.29
CA ILE A 17 13.47 -15.51 -4.28
C ILE A 17 11.97 -15.75 -4.21
N LEU A 18 11.49 -16.20 -3.05
CA LEU A 18 10.07 -16.30 -2.78
C LEU A 18 9.60 -15.04 -2.04
N ASP A 19 8.79 -14.21 -2.69
CA ASP A 19 8.13 -13.04 -2.09
C ASP A 19 6.76 -13.46 -1.52
N LEU A 20 6.67 -13.55 -0.20
CA LEU A 20 5.44 -13.88 0.50
C LEU A 20 4.83 -12.61 1.08
N LYS A 21 3.72 -12.19 0.47
CA LYS A 21 2.89 -11.11 0.98
C LYS A 21 1.93 -11.65 2.02
N LEU A 22 1.95 -11.04 3.21
CA LEU A 22 0.92 -11.13 4.24
C LEU A 22 0.88 -12.50 4.94
N LEU A 23 1.99 -12.88 5.60
CA LEU A 23 2.05 -14.07 6.46
C LEU A 23 1.01 -14.08 7.60
N ASP A 24 0.52 -12.91 7.99
CA ASP A 24 -0.51 -12.71 9.00
C ASP A 24 -1.95 -12.92 8.48
N ILE A 25 -2.16 -13.03 7.16
CA ILE A 25 -3.48 -13.27 6.55
C ILE A 25 -3.79 -14.78 6.41
N LEU A 26 -2.80 -15.65 6.57
CA LEU A 26 -2.90 -17.09 6.35
C LEU A 26 -3.66 -17.84 7.47
N ILE A 27 -4.97 -17.60 7.61
CA ILE A 27 -5.96 -18.34 8.45
C ILE A 27 -5.35 -19.10 9.65
N ASN A 28 -5.56 -18.56 10.85
CA ASN A 28 -5.10 -18.97 12.20
C ASN A 28 -4.82 -20.49 12.50
N HIS A 29 -5.34 -21.45 11.73
CA HIS A 29 -5.05 -22.89 11.87
C HIS A 29 -3.89 -23.43 11.00
N ILE A 30 -3.32 -22.63 10.07
CA ILE A 30 -2.29 -23.10 9.12
C ILE A 30 -0.92 -22.42 9.34
N HIS A 31 -0.82 -21.39 10.18
CA HIS A 31 0.40 -20.58 10.33
C HIS A 31 1.64 -21.39 10.72
N HIS A 32 1.57 -22.23 11.75
CA HIS A 32 2.77 -22.87 12.29
C HIS A 32 3.41 -23.93 11.39
N PRO A 33 2.65 -24.87 10.77
CA PRO A 33 3.24 -25.83 9.85
C PRO A 33 3.83 -25.16 8.61
N PHE A 34 3.15 -24.13 8.09
CA PHE A 34 3.60 -23.41 6.90
C PHE A 34 4.89 -22.61 7.15
N ILE A 35 4.94 -21.81 8.22
CA ILE A 35 6.13 -21.02 8.57
C ILE A 35 7.35 -21.93 8.83
N ARG A 36 7.14 -23.07 9.50
CA ARG A 36 8.22 -24.05 9.72
C ARG A 36 8.76 -24.63 8.42
N GLN A 37 7.89 -24.88 7.43
CA GLN A 37 8.33 -25.35 6.11
C GLN A 37 9.10 -24.26 5.36
N LEU A 38 8.69 -22.98 5.47
CA LEU A 38 9.44 -21.87 4.88
C LEU A 38 10.86 -21.78 5.44
N ILE A 39 11.01 -21.90 6.75
CA ILE A 39 12.34 -21.86 7.39
C ILE A 39 13.21 -23.02 6.89
N ARG A 40 12.65 -24.23 6.77
CA ARG A 40 13.39 -25.39 6.22
C ARG A 40 13.86 -25.17 4.77
N LEU A 41 13.09 -24.46 3.96
CA LEU A 41 13.52 -24.13 2.60
C LEU A 41 14.75 -23.22 2.59
N GLN A 42 14.98 -22.41 3.63
CA GLN A 42 16.22 -21.63 3.74
C GLN A 42 17.45 -22.55 3.89
N ASP A 43 17.32 -23.66 4.63
CA ASP A 43 18.39 -24.67 4.76
C ASP A 43 18.70 -25.37 3.42
N GLU A 44 17.73 -25.38 2.49
CA GLU A 44 17.89 -25.90 1.13
C GLU A 44 18.47 -24.87 0.13
N GLY A 45 18.83 -23.67 0.61
CA GLY A 45 19.47 -22.62 -0.19
C GLY A 45 18.51 -21.59 -0.81
N PHE A 46 17.21 -21.62 -0.46
CA PHE A 46 16.25 -20.62 -0.93
C PHE A 46 16.39 -19.31 -0.16
N LYS A 47 16.25 -18.18 -0.87
CA LYS A 47 16.19 -16.85 -0.27
C LYS A 47 14.73 -16.45 -0.14
N ILE A 48 14.29 -16.18 1.08
CA ILE A 48 12.88 -15.85 1.36
C ILE A 48 12.80 -14.41 1.79
N LEU A 49 11.92 -13.66 1.13
CA LEU A 49 11.47 -12.35 1.57
C LEU A 49 10.02 -12.49 2.00
N ALA A 50 9.74 -12.15 3.26
CA ALA A 50 8.39 -12.22 3.78
C ALA A 50 7.98 -10.90 4.44
N THR A 51 6.69 -10.61 4.38
CA THR A 51 6.09 -9.42 4.99
C THR A 51 4.90 -9.85 5.87
N SER A 52 4.82 -9.27 7.06
CA SER A 52 3.72 -9.46 8.00
C SER A 52 3.41 -8.16 8.72
N ARG A 53 2.21 -8.05 9.29
CA ARG A 53 1.98 -7.05 10.35
C ARG A 53 2.81 -7.41 11.59
N PRO A 54 3.08 -6.44 12.49
CA PRO A 54 3.71 -6.71 13.77
C PRO A 54 2.89 -7.73 14.56
N ASP A 55 3.46 -8.92 14.77
CA ASP A 55 2.83 -10.03 15.46
C ASP A 55 3.91 -10.78 16.23
N GLN A 56 3.78 -10.82 17.57
CA GLN A 56 4.75 -11.47 18.43
C GLN A 56 4.81 -12.98 18.21
N GLU A 57 3.68 -13.63 17.89
CA GLU A 57 3.63 -15.08 17.66
C GLU A 57 4.38 -15.46 16.39
N ILE A 58 4.29 -14.61 15.34
CA ILE A 58 5.03 -14.80 14.09
C ILE A 58 6.51 -14.46 14.29
N ALA A 59 6.82 -13.38 15.02
CA ALA A 59 8.19 -12.90 15.21
C ALA A 59 9.11 -13.94 15.83
N VAL A 60 8.60 -14.80 16.75
CA VAL A 60 9.38 -15.89 17.37
C VAL A 60 9.95 -16.85 16.34
N TYR A 61 9.25 -17.10 15.23
CA TYR A 61 9.74 -18.02 14.19
C TYR A 61 10.90 -17.44 13.36
N PHE A 62 11.04 -16.11 13.36
CA PHE A 62 12.06 -15.39 12.59
C PHE A 62 13.14 -14.79 13.50
N GLU A 63 13.25 -15.27 14.75
CA GLU A 63 14.32 -14.86 15.65
C GLU A 63 15.69 -15.19 15.04
N GLY A 64 16.56 -14.18 14.92
CA GLY A 64 17.85 -14.30 14.24
C GLY A 64 17.83 -14.03 12.72
N ALA A 65 16.66 -13.91 12.09
CA ALA A 65 16.55 -13.45 10.71
C ALA A 65 16.73 -11.93 10.61
N THR A 66 17.16 -11.44 9.44
CA THR A 66 17.18 -10.00 9.16
C THR A 66 15.74 -9.48 9.03
N SER A 67 15.36 -8.55 9.91
CA SER A 67 14.05 -7.90 9.88
C SER A 67 14.21 -6.42 9.54
N LEU A 68 13.25 -5.88 8.80
CA LEU A 68 13.14 -4.46 8.47
C LEU A 68 11.71 -4.01 8.73
N GLU A 69 11.55 -3.08 9.67
CA GLU A 69 10.27 -2.43 9.88
C GLU A 69 10.00 -1.45 8.74
N ILE A 70 8.81 -1.56 8.13
CA ILE A 70 8.38 -0.71 7.02
C ILE A 70 7.30 0.22 7.56
N GLN A 71 7.67 1.49 7.72
CA GLN A 71 6.77 2.58 8.10
C GLN A 71 6.95 3.73 7.12
N ALA A 72 5.88 4.48 6.85
CA ALA A 72 6.02 5.68 6.03
C ALA A 72 6.55 6.81 6.90
N SER A 73 7.69 7.40 6.51
CA SER A 73 8.16 8.61 7.19
C SER A 73 7.23 9.79 6.91
N THR A 74 7.31 10.81 7.76
CA THR A 74 6.60 12.08 7.56
C THR A 74 6.98 12.68 6.21
N GLU A 75 8.27 12.59 5.86
CA GLU A 75 8.86 13.08 4.63
C GLU A 75 8.33 12.32 3.41
N ASP A 76 8.20 10.99 3.49
CA ASP A 76 7.65 10.18 2.41
C ASP A 76 6.20 10.56 2.11
N ILE A 77 5.41 10.79 3.16
CA ILE A 77 4.01 11.20 3.04
C ILE A 77 3.91 12.60 2.44
N GLN A 78 4.69 13.56 2.93
CA GLN A 78 4.73 14.92 2.39
C GLN A 78 5.14 14.91 0.92
N TYR A 79 6.19 14.16 0.58
CA TYR A 79 6.68 14.03 -0.79
C TYR A 79 5.61 13.42 -1.72
N TYR A 80 4.91 12.38 -1.25
CA TYR A 80 3.77 11.81 -1.98
C TYR A 80 2.69 12.85 -2.25
N ILE A 81 2.30 13.63 -1.24
CA ILE A 81 1.27 14.67 -1.39
C ILE A 81 1.73 15.74 -2.37
N ASP A 82 2.95 16.26 -2.21
CA ASP A 82 3.52 17.32 -3.06
C ASP A 82 3.51 16.91 -4.54
N ARG A 83 3.85 15.65 -4.85
CA ARG A 83 3.78 15.11 -6.23
C ARG A 83 2.38 15.03 -6.79
N ARG A 84 1.37 14.95 -5.92
CA ARG A 84 -0.03 14.79 -6.31
C ARG A 84 -0.85 16.07 -6.26
N LEU A 85 -0.36 17.16 -5.66
CA LEU A 85 -1.07 18.44 -5.62
C LEU A 85 -1.52 18.94 -7.01
N GLY A 86 -0.81 18.56 -8.07
CA GLY A 86 -1.18 18.85 -9.47
C GLY A 86 -2.47 18.17 -9.95
N ASP A 87 -2.90 17.10 -9.30
CA ASP A 87 -4.14 16.36 -9.59
C ASP A 87 -5.38 17.07 -9.03
N LEU A 88 -5.19 17.96 -8.05
CA LEU A 88 -6.29 18.68 -7.41
C LEU A 88 -6.88 19.74 -8.34
N PRO A 89 -8.16 20.13 -8.12
CA PRO A 89 -8.80 21.18 -8.89
C PRO A 89 -8.00 22.49 -8.94
N LEU A 90 -8.19 23.26 -10.03
CA LEU A 90 -7.48 24.52 -10.27
C LEU A 90 -7.57 25.53 -9.11
N PHE A 91 -8.69 25.55 -8.37
CA PHE A 91 -8.88 26.46 -7.23
C PHE A 91 -7.95 26.12 -6.05
N VAL A 92 -7.47 24.88 -5.94
CA VAL A 92 -6.44 24.47 -4.98
C VAL A 92 -5.06 24.73 -5.54
N ARG A 93 -4.80 24.35 -6.79
CA ARG A 93 -3.49 24.51 -7.45
C ARG A 93 -3.00 25.95 -7.52
N LYS A 94 -3.91 26.93 -7.58
CA LYS A 94 -3.59 28.36 -7.57
C LYS A 94 -3.41 28.96 -6.17
N ARG A 95 -3.60 28.18 -5.10
CA ARG A 95 -3.57 28.65 -3.71
C ARG A 95 -2.54 27.88 -2.88
N PRO A 96 -1.30 28.37 -2.79
CA PRO A 96 -0.24 27.72 -2.01
C PRO A 96 -0.62 27.48 -0.55
N ASN A 97 -1.30 28.43 0.09
CA ASN A 97 -1.74 28.27 1.49
C ASN A 97 -2.70 27.08 1.66
N LEU A 98 -3.62 26.86 0.72
CA LEU A 98 -4.54 25.72 0.78
C LEU A 98 -3.82 24.39 0.54
N GLN A 99 -2.82 24.38 -0.34
CA GLN A 99 -1.97 23.21 -0.56
C GLN A 99 -1.18 22.82 0.69
N HIS A 100 -0.63 23.82 1.39
CA HIS A 100 0.08 23.60 2.64
C HIS A 100 -0.84 23.01 3.72
N VAL A 101 -2.04 23.58 3.89
CA VAL A 101 -3.04 23.06 4.84
C VAL A 101 -3.45 21.61 4.50
N ILE A 102 -3.66 21.29 3.22
CA ILE A 102 -3.94 19.92 2.79
C ILE A 102 -2.79 18.98 3.15
N LYS A 103 -1.55 19.38 2.82
CA LYS A 103 -0.37 18.57 3.09
C LYS A 103 -0.22 18.28 4.57
N ASP A 104 -0.18 19.32 5.38
CA ASP A 104 0.04 19.19 6.83
C ASP A 104 -1.07 18.36 7.48
N THR A 105 -2.32 18.60 7.10
CA THR A 105 -3.47 17.87 7.65
C THR A 105 -3.41 16.38 7.29
N ILE A 106 -3.15 16.04 6.03
CA ILE A 106 -3.09 14.63 5.62
C ILE A 106 -1.87 13.94 6.25
N THR A 107 -0.71 14.60 6.28
CA THR A 107 0.50 14.07 6.91
C THR A 107 0.29 13.78 8.39
N GLU A 108 -0.31 14.72 9.13
CA GLU A 108 -0.64 14.56 10.55
C GLU A 108 -1.57 13.37 10.79
N LEU A 109 -2.64 13.27 10.00
CA LEU A 109 -3.67 12.25 10.21
C LEU A 109 -3.24 10.86 9.73
N ALA A 110 -2.34 10.78 8.75
CA ALA A 110 -1.87 9.51 8.19
C ALA A 110 -1.08 8.66 9.20
N LYS A 111 -0.49 9.26 10.25
CA LYS A 111 0.23 8.56 11.33
C LYS A 111 1.10 7.39 10.82
N GLU A 112 2.02 7.69 9.91
CA GLU A 112 2.98 6.72 9.34
C GLU A 112 2.34 5.66 8.42
N MET A 113 1.02 5.71 8.17
CA MET A 113 0.29 4.85 7.25
C MET A 113 0.15 5.50 5.87
N PHE A 114 1.01 5.11 4.94
CA PHE A 114 0.97 5.62 3.56
C PHE A 114 -0.39 5.43 2.87
N LEU A 115 -1.06 4.29 3.12
CA LEU A 115 -2.37 4.00 2.55
C LEU A 115 -3.40 5.07 2.95
N LEU A 116 -3.35 5.55 4.20
CA LEU A 116 -4.28 6.54 4.69
C LEU A 116 -4.07 7.90 4.03
N ALA A 117 -2.81 8.31 3.84
CA ALA A 117 -2.48 9.51 3.09
C ALA A 117 -3.10 9.47 1.68
N ARG A 118 -3.00 8.33 0.98
CA ARG A 118 -3.62 8.12 -0.34
C ARG A 118 -5.14 8.19 -0.28
N LEU A 119 -5.78 7.56 0.71
CA LEU A 119 -7.24 7.57 0.85
C LEU A 119 -7.79 8.97 1.12
N TYR A 120 -7.21 9.69 2.08
CA TYR A 120 -7.59 11.08 2.38
C TYR A 120 -7.34 12.02 1.21
N PHE A 121 -6.23 11.86 0.49
CA PHE A 121 -5.98 12.68 -0.69
C PHE A 121 -7.04 12.47 -1.77
N ASN A 122 -7.44 11.22 -2.02
CA ASN A 122 -8.43 10.91 -3.03
C ASN A 122 -9.79 11.56 -2.73
N LEU A 123 -10.21 11.59 -1.46
CA LEU A 123 -11.44 12.27 -1.02
C LEU A 123 -11.51 13.74 -1.47
N LEU A 124 -10.35 14.40 -1.58
CA LEU A 124 -10.25 15.80 -2.00
C LEU A 124 -10.43 16.00 -3.50
N LEU A 125 -10.15 14.98 -4.33
CA LEU A 125 -10.26 15.08 -5.80
C LEU A 125 -11.69 15.38 -6.27
N ASP A 126 -12.68 14.93 -5.52
CA ASP A 126 -14.10 15.04 -5.88
C ASP A 126 -14.72 16.36 -5.41
N GLN A 127 -13.96 17.21 -4.70
CA GLN A 127 -14.47 18.47 -4.18
C GLN A 127 -14.48 19.55 -5.26
N SER A 128 -15.65 20.14 -5.50
CA SER A 128 -15.84 21.16 -6.55
C SER A 128 -15.45 22.58 -6.12
N ASN A 129 -15.23 22.81 -4.82
CA ASN A 129 -14.91 24.12 -4.27
C ASN A 129 -14.12 24.02 -2.96
N GLU A 130 -13.55 25.15 -2.55
CA GLU A 130 -12.73 25.28 -1.34
C GLU A 130 -13.50 24.97 -0.06
N LYS A 131 -14.78 25.33 0.04
CA LYS A 131 -15.60 25.00 1.21
C LYS A 131 -15.76 23.49 1.37
N GLY A 132 -15.86 22.75 0.26
CA GLY A 132 -15.89 21.29 0.24
C GLY A 132 -14.57 20.70 0.77
N ILE A 133 -13.43 21.20 0.29
CA ILE A 133 -12.11 20.81 0.80
C ILE A 133 -11.99 21.07 2.30
N GLN A 134 -12.30 22.28 2.76
CA GLN A 134 -12.21 22.65 4.18
C GLN A 134 -13.10 21.77 5.05
N ARG A 135 -14.36 21.55 4.65
CA ARG A 135 -15.27 20.65 5.35
C ARG A 135 -14.70 19.24 5.42
N MET A 136 -14.09 18.76 4.33
CA MET A 136 -13.53 17.43 4.28
C MET A 136 -12.32 17.28 5.21
N LEU A 137 -11.43 18.26 5.23
CA LEU A 137 -10.30 18.30 6.17
C LEU A 137 -10.77 18.34 7.64
N GLU A 138 -11.80 19.12 7.95
CA GLU A 138 -12.40 19.15 9.30
C GLU A 138 -13.05 17.82 9.68
N GLN A 139 -13.71 17.15 8.73
CA GLN A 139 -14.27 15.81 8.96
C GLN A 139 -13.17 14.78 9.25
N PHE A 140 -12.02 14.89 8.61
CA PHE A 140 -10.89 14.00 8.93
C PHE A 140 -10.36 14.23 10.35
N ARG A 141 -10.36 15.48 10.82
CA ARG A 141 -9.90 15.85 12.17
C ARG A 141 -10.90 15.47 13.27
N THR A 142 -12.19 15.57 12.99
CA THR A 142 -13.27 15.35 13.97
C THR A 142 -13.78 13.91 14.01
N GLY A 143 -13.56 13.11 12.96
CA GLY A 143 -13.82 11.68 12.98
C GLY A 143 -12.85 10.97 13.93
N SER A 144 -13.38 10.24 14.93
CA SER A 144 -12.58 9.23 15.64
C SER A 144 -11.85 8.38 14.60
N GLU A 145 -10.57 8.09 14.79
CA GLU A 145 -9.71 7.43 13.78
C GLU A 145 -10.43 6.33 12.99
N SER A 146 -11.15 5.42 13.68
CA SER A 146 -11.98 4.37 13.08
C SER A 146 -13.00 4.88 12.03
N ASN A 147 -13.71 5.97 12.31
CA ASN A 147 -14.72 6.53 11.42
C ASN A 147 -14.10 7.21 10.19
N ALA A 148 -12.92 7.82 10.34
CA ALA A 148 -12.21 8.45 9.23
C ALA A 148 -11.63 7.40 8.27
N TYR A 149 -11.10 6.29 8.81
CA TYR A 149 -10.68 5.11 8.02
C TYR A 149 -11.86 4.50 7.27
N ASP A 150 -12.93 4.15 7.98
CA ASP A 150 -14.11 3.50 7.38
C ASP A 150 -14.74 4.38 6.31
N HIS A 151 -14.84 5.69 6.57
CA HIS A 151 -15.35 6.64 5.58
C HIS A 151 -14.46 6.69 4.33
N ALA A 152 -13.14 6.82 4.49
CA ALA A 152 -12.22 6.94 3.37
C ALA A 152 -12.13 5.66 2.53
N TYR A 153 -12.18 4.51 3.19
CA TYR A 153 -12.21 3.21 2.55
C TYR A 153 -13.53 2.98 1.79
N ASN A 154 -14.68 3.19 2.45
CA ASN A 154 -15.99 2.99 1.84
C ASN A 154 -16.23 3.92 0.66
N GLU A 155 -15.78 5.17 0.76
CA GLU A 155 -15.88 6.14 -0.33
C GLU A 155 -14.97 5.77 -1.51
N THR A 156 -13.73 5.30 -1.23
CA THR A 156 -12.84 4.76 -2.26
C THR A 156 -13.44 3.53 -2.95
N MET A 157 -14.04 2.61 -2.20
CA MET A 157 -14.72 1.44 -2.76
C MET A 157 -15.95 1.84 -3.58
N SER A 158 -16.71 2.83 -3.12
CA SER A 158 -17.84 3.40 -3.87
C SER A 158 -17.38 3.97 -5.22
N ARG A 159 -16.23 4.64 -5.27
CA ARG A 159 -15.63 5.13 -6.53
C ARG A 159 -15.24 4.00 -7.46
N ILE A 160 -14.56 2.98 -6.96
CA ILE A 160 -14.16 1.80 -7.76
C ILE A 160 -15.41 1.14 -8.36
N ASN A 161 -16.46 0.95 -7.56
CA ASN A 161 -17.71 0.37 -8.01
C ASN A 161 -18.41 1.24 -9.07
N ARG A 162 -18.43 2.57 -8.90
CA ARG A 162 -18.97 3.51 -9.89
C ARG A 162 -18.18 3.48 -11.21
N GLN A 163 -16.85 3.42 -11.13
CA GLN A 163 -15.99 3.30 -12.32
C GLN A 163 -16.20 1.97 -13.05
N GLY A 164 -16.38 0.86 -12.34
CA GLY A 164 -16.72 -0.44 -12.92
C GLY A 164 -18.09 -0.47 -13.61
N ALA A 165 -19.10 0.17 -13.02
CA ALA A 165 -20.42 0.33 -13.65
C ALA A 165 -20.33 1.19 -14.92
N ASN A 166 -19.61 2.31 -14.87
CA ASN A 166 -19.42 3.18 -16.04
C ASN A 166 -18.61 2.49 -17.16
N ALA A 167 -17.61 1.68 -16.82
CA ALA A 167 -16.87 0.88 -17.81
C ALA A 167 -17.80 -0.12 -18.53
N SER A 168 -18.77 -0.71 -17.84
CA SER A 168 -19.75 -1.61 -18.46
C SER A 168 -20.72 -0.89 -19.42
N ASP A 169 -21.06 0.37 -19.14
CA ASP A 169 -21.90 1.18 -20.03
C ASP A 169 -21.13 1.68 -21.27
N LEU A 170 -19.82 1.90 -21.15
CA LEU A 170 -18.96 2.22 -22.30
C LEU A 170 -18.82 1.04 -23.27
N VAL A 171 -18.77 -0.20 -22.77
CA VAL A 171 -18.76 -1.40 -23.63
C VAL A 171 -20.07 -1.55 -24.40
N LYS A 172 -21.22 -1.24 -23.80
CA LYS A 172 -22.54 -1.33 -24.48
C LYS A 172 -22.72 -0.27 -25.57
N LYS A 173 -22.14 0.92 -25.41
CA LYS A 173 -22.23 2.01 -26.39
C LYS A 173 -21.33 1.86 -27.61
N THR A 174 -20.34 0.95 -27.56
CA THR A 174 -19.37 0.78 -28.66
C THR A 174 -19.72 -0.43 -29.56
N VAL A 175 -20.78 -1.18 -29.22
CA VAL A 175 -21.31 -2.32 -30.01
C VAL A 175 -22.68 -1.99 -30.63
N THR A 176 -22.94 -0.72 -30.93
CA THR A 176 -24.11 -0.29 -31.73
C THR A 176 -23.63 0.46 -32.96
#